data_AF-A0A7J7HAA4-F1
#
_entry.id   AF-A0A7J7HAA4-F1
#
_cell.length_a   1.000
_cell.length_b   1.000
_cell.length_c   1.000
_cell.angle_alpha   90.00
_cell.angle_beta   90.00
_cell.angle_gamma   90.00
#
_symmetry.space_group_name_H-M   'P 1'
#
loop_
_entity.id
_entity.type
_entity.pdbx_description
1 polymer ?
#
loop_
_entity_poly.entity_id
_entity_poly.type
_entity_poly.pdbx_seq_one_letter_code
_entity_poly.pdbx_strand_id
1 'polypeptide(L)'
;MSVYLLKSGGFKGDATLKPVDALYFTVVTLCTIGYGDIVPDTTFTKLFTCAFILVGFGLVDILLNGLVTYILDRQEAVLLSTVDENRFNTMVRAYVIDPAKGRMRIRMKVGLALAVVVGCIAIGTVTVHLLEDMSWVDSFYLSVTSVTTVGYGDYAFTTLAGRCFAIIWLLVSTLAVARAFLYLTELRIDKRNRRIAKWVLQKKMTLGDLVAADLDHDGSIRIQTEREDQALRFIFLCAAQKTDHETTLIE
;
A
#
# COMPACT_ATOMS: atom_id res chain seq x y z
N MET A 1 -14.60 -12.03 19.13
CA MET A 1 -14.29 -13.47 19.33
C MET A 1 -15.44 -14.26 19.98
N SER A 2 -16.39 -13.61 20.70
CA SER A 2 -17.42 -14.31 21.50
C SER A 2 -18.72 -14.70 20.77
N VAL A 3 -18.99 -14.20 19.56
CA VAL A 3 -20.29 -14.43 18.88
C VAL A 3 -20.30 -15.66 17.96
N TYR A 4 -19.13 -16.12 17.47
CA TYR A 4 -19.04 -17.30 16.61
C TYR A 4 -19.14 -18.65 17.35
N LEU A 5 -18.92 -18.67 18.67
CA LEU A 5 -19.00 -19.88 19.48
C LEU A 5 -20.45 -20.37 19.73
N LEU A 6 -21.47 -19.52 19.49
CA LEU A 6 -22.84 -19.78 19.97
C LEU A 6 -23.86 -20.29 18.94
N LYS A 7 -23.52 -20.39 17.64
CA LYS A 7 -24.45 -21.00 16.66
C LYS A 7 -23.72 -21.84 15.60
N SER A 8 -23.43 -23.09 15.98
CA SER A 8 -22.81 -24.13 15.16
C SER A 8 -23.67 -24.64 13.97
N GLY A 9 -24.76 -23.97 13.59
CA GLY A 9 -25.72 -24.46 12.59
C GLY A 9 -25.99 -23.50 11.42
N GLY A 10 -25.15 -22.48 11.21
CA GLY A 10 -25.42 -21.40 10.25
C GLY A 10 -24.45 -21.28 9.07
N PHE A 11 -23.41 -22.12 8.98
CA PHE A 11 -22.35 -22.04 7.97
C PHE A 11 -22.20 -23.38 7.26
N LYS A 12 -21.94 -23.34 5.95
CA LYS A 12 -21.61 -24.51 5.11
C LYS A 12 -20.14 -24.43 4.69
N GLY A 13 -19.45 -25.57 4.64
CA GLY A 13 -18.04 -25.69 4.25
C GLY A 13 -17.33 -26.88 4.92
N ASP A 14 -16.12 -27.20 4.45
CA ASP A 14 -15.27 -28.21 5.06
C ASP A 14 -14.77 -27.72 6.43
N ALA A 15 -15.13 -28.45 7.48
CA ALA A 15 -14.87 -28.05 8.85
C ALA A 15 -13.58 -28.70 9.39
N THR A 16 -12.74 -27.90 10.04
CA THR A 16 -11.59 -28.38 10.80
C THR A 16 -11.85 -28.15 12.29
N LEU A 17 -11.24 -27.13 12.91
CA LEU A 17 -11.53 -26.67 14.25
C LEU A 17 -12.39 -25.42 14.21
N LYS A 18 -13.57 -25.48 14.83
CA LYS A 18 -14.55 -24.38 14.89
C LYS A 18 -13.97 -22.97 15.17
N PRO A 19 -13.09 -22.76 16.18
CA PRO A 19 -12.51 -21.43 16.42
C PRO A 19 -11.53 -20.98 15.33
N VAL A 20 -10.78 -21.92 14.74
CA VAL A 20 -9.82 -21.64 13.66
C VAL A 20 -10.59 -21.29 12.39
N ASP A 21 -11.62 -22.07 12.05
CA ASP A 21 -12.49 -21.84 10.89
C ASP A 21 -13.19 -20.48 10.97
N ALA A 22 -13.67 -20.09 12.16
CA ALA A 22 -14.31 -18.79 12.37
C ALA A 22 -13.32 -17.62 12.21
N LEU A 23 -12.08 -17.79 12.72
CA LEU A 23 -11.03 -16.78 12.59
C LEU A 23 -10.54 -16.69 11.14
N TYR A 24 -10.38 -17.82 10.47
CA TYR A 24 -10.04 -17.92 9.05
C TYR A 24 -11.10 -17.24 8.19
N PHE A 25 -12.39 -17.56 8.37
CA PHE A 25 -13.50 -16.90 7.67
C PHE A 25 -13.48 -15.38 7.89
N THR A 26 -13.23 -14.96 9.14
CA THR A 26 -13.11 -13.53 9.48
C THR A 26 -11.97 -12.86 8.73
N VAL A 27 -10.78 -13.45 8.73
CA VAL A 27 -9.60 -12.91 8.02
C VAL A 27 -9.84 -12.89 6.52
N VAL A 28 -10.29 -13.99 5.91
CA VAL A 28 -10.57 -14.08 4.47
C VAL A 28 -11.59 -13.04 4.02
N THR A 29 -12.61 -12.79 4.85
CA THR A 29 -13.65 -11.79 4.60
C THR A 29 -13.11 -10.36 4.75
N LEU A 30 -12.38 -10.06 5.83
CA LEU A 30 -11.84 -8.73 6.11
C LEU A 30 -10.69 -8.35 5.19
N CYS A 31 -9.89 -9.32 4.76
CA CYS A 31 -8.89 -9.15 3.70
C CYS A 31 -9.51 -9.06 2.31
N THR A 32 -10.83 -9.13 2.17
CA THR A 32 -11.57 -9.06 0.90
C THR A 32 -11.20 -10.12 -0.12
N ILE A 33 -10.66 -11.25 0.33
CA ILE A 33 -10.27 -12.37 -0.55
C ILE A 33 -11.48 -13.20 -0.91
N GLY A 34 -12.24 -13.66 0.10
CA GLY A 34 -13.54 -14.29 -0.10
C GLY A 34 -13.55 -15.59 -0.95
N TYR A 35 -12.74 -16.60 -0.63
CA TYR A 35 -12.71 -17.88 -1.37
C TYR A 35 -14.09 -18.57 -1.47
N GLY A 36 -15.00 -18.34 -0.52
CA GLY A 36 -16.33 -18.94 -0.54
C GLY A 36 -16.36 -20.42 -0.13
N ASP A 37 -15.27 -20.94 0.43
CA ASP A 37 -15.16 -22.27 1.02
C ASP A 37 -15.95 -22.40 2.33
N ILE A 38 -16.01 -21.32 3.11
CA ILE A 38 -16.89 -21.17 4.28
C ILE A 38 -17.82 -19.98 4.04
N VAL A 39 -19.13 -20.24 4.00
CA VAL A 39 -20.13 -19.21 3.72
C VAL A 39 -21.31 -19.24 4.70
N PRO A 40 -21.89 -18.06 5.02
CA PRO A 40 -23.11 -17.99 5.82
C PRO A 40 -24.30 -18.55 5.03
N ASP A 41 -24.97 -19.56 5.58
CA ASP A 41 -26.09 -20.24 4.94
C ASP A 41 -27.44 -19.62 5.32
N THR A 42 -27.60 -19.25 6.60
CA THR A 42 -28.89 -18.74 7.12
C THR A 42 -29.09 -17.26 6.83
N THR A 43 -30.36 -16.83 6.69
CA THR A 43 -30.71 -15.41 6.48
C THR A 43 -30.12 -14.49 7.55
N PHE A 44 -30.15 -14.94 8.82
CA PHE A 44 -29.60 -14.18 9.93
C PHE A 44 -28.07 -14.04 9.83
N THR A 45 -27.34 -15.13 9.56
CA THR A 45 -25.88 -15.08 9.42
C THR A 45 -25.46 -14.22 8.24
N LYS A 46 -26.20 -14.24 7.13
CA LYS A 46 -25.95 -13.35 5.98
C LYS A 46 -26.07 -11.87 6.37
N LEU A 47 -27.16 -11.48 7.04
CA LEU A 47 -27.35 -10.09 7.49
C LEU A 47 -26.28 -9.65 8.49
N PHE A 48 -25.93 -10.54 9.44
CA PHE A 48 -24.86 -10.29 10.39
C PHE A 48 -23.50 -10.10 9.69
N THR A 49 -23.16 -10.97 8.74
CA THR A 49 -21.92 -10.86 7.94
C THR A 49 -21.87 -9.55 7.18
N CYS A 50 -22.99 -9.09 6.58
CA CYS A 50 -23.03 -7.78 5.91
C CYS A 50 -22.68 -6.62 6.87
N ALA A 51 -23.32 -6.57 8.04
CA ALA A 51 -23.04 -5.54 9.03
C ALA A 51 -21.59 -5.63 9.55
N PHE A 52 -21.09 -6.86 9.76
CA PHE A 52 -19.72 -7.13 10.18
C PHE A 52 -18.69 -6.64 9.16
N ILE A 53 -18.91 -6.83 7.86
CA ILE A 53 -18.00 -6.35 6.81
C ILE A 53 -17.93 -4.83 6.83
N LEU A 54 -19.07 -4.14 6.90
CA LEU A 54 -19.12 -2.67 6.86
C LEU A 54 -18.38 -2.02 8.03
N VAL A 55 -18.51 -2.58 9.24
CA VAL A 55 -17.85 -2.04 10.44
C VAL A 55 -16.42 -2.56 10.57
N GLY A 56 -16.21 -3.84 10.28
CA GLY A 56 -14.96 -4.55 10.52
C GLY A 56 -13.86 -4.18 9.53
N PHE A 57 -14.19 -3.96 8.25
CA PHE A 57 -13.18 -3.68 7.22
C PHE A 57 -12.36 -2.43 7.56
N GLY A 58 -13.02 -1.32 7.89
CA GLY A 58 -12.32 -0.08 8.24
C GLY A 58 -11.55 -0.15 9.56
N LEU A 59 -12.11 -0.78 10.59
CA LEU A 59 -11.48 -0.85 11.91
C LEU A 59 -10.25 -1.77 11.92
N VAL A 60 -10.35 -2.92 11.25
CA VAL A 60 -9.27 -3.90 11.20
C VAL A 60 -8.14 -3.44 10.28
N ASP A 61 -8.45 -2.80 9.16
CA ASP A 61 -7.42 -2.20 8.30
C ASP A 61 -6.61 -1.12 9.04
N ILE A 62 -7.26 -0.19 9.74
CA ILE A 62 -6.57 0.87 10.50
C ILE A 62 -5.66 0.27 11.58
N LEU A 63 -6.17 -0.69 12.36
CA LEU A 63 -5.45 -1.27 13.49
C LEU A 63 -4.26 -2.14 13.04
N LEU A 64 -4.43 -2.91 11.98
CA LEU A 64 -3.37 -3.75 11.43
C LEU A 64 -2.36 -2.97 10.60
N ASN A 65 -2.80 -1.97 9.83
CA ASN A 65 -1.90 -1.10 9.08
C ASN A 65 -0.94 -0.37 10.03
N GLY A 66 -1.40 0.08 11.21
CA GLY A 66 -0.52 0.67 12.23
C GLY A 66 0.57 -0.29 12.75
N LEU A 67 0.25 -1.57 12.92
CA LEU A 67 1.22 -2.58 13.35
C LEU A 67 2.19 -2.95 12.22
N VAL A 68 1.69 -3.10 11.01
CA VAL A 68 2.50 -3.49 9.86
C VAL A 68 3.38 -2.33 9.39
N THR A 69 2.92 -1.08 9.42
CA THR A 69 3.80 0.08 9.18
C THR A 69 4.91 0.15 10.22
N TYR A 70 4.59 -0.09 11.50
CA TYR A 70 5.60 -0.15 12.56
C TYR A 70 6.64 -1.26 12.30
N ILE A 71 6.21 -2.48 11.96
CA ILE A 71 7.13 -3.60 11.70
C ILE A 71 7.92 -3.38 10.41
N LEU A 72 7.26 -2.94 9.33
CA LEU A 72 7.88 -2.70 8.03
C LEU A 72 8.87 -1.54 8.11
N ASP A 73 8.54 -0.41 8.74
CA ASP A 73 9.47 0.71 8.89
C ASP A 73 10.70 0.32 9.71
N ARG A 74 10.53 -0.57 10.70
CA ARG A 74 11.65 -1.17 11.46
C ARG A 74 12.47 -2.13 10.59
N GLN A 75 11.86 -2.85 9.65
CA GLN A 75 12.55 -3.70 8.68
C GLN A 75 13.24 -2.91 7.57
N GLU A 76 12.66 -1.83 7.04
CA GLU A 76 13.31 -0.95 6.06
C GLU A 76 14.58 -0.36 6.67
N ALA A 77 14.53 0.08 7.93
CA ALA A 77 15.70 0.60 8.64
C ALA A 77 16.80 -0.46 8.84
N VAL A 78 16.43 -1.71 9.12
CA VAL A 78 17.38 -2.80 9.33
C VAL A 78 17.92 -3.36 8.01
N LEU A 79 17.08 -3.60 7.00
CA LEU A 79 17.50 -4.03 5.65
C LEU A 79 18.44 -3.01 4.99
N LEU A 80 18.20 -1.71 5.18
CA LEU A 80 19.16 -0.70 4.71
C LEU A 80 20.48 -0.71 5.50
N SER A 81 20.48 -1.23 6.73
CA SER A 81 21.69 -1.34 7.58
C SER A 81 22.46 -2.65 7.41
N THR A 82 21.82 -3.73 6.94
CA THR A 82 22.47 -5.04 6.68
C THR A 82 22.87 -5.25 5.22
N VAL A 83 22.58 -4.30 4.32
CA VAL A 83 23.26 -4.20 3.01
C VAL A 83 24.69 -3.67 3.25
N ASP A 84 25.57 -4.60 3.61
CA ASP A 84 26.99 -4.44 3.92
C ASP A 84 27.84 -4.97 2.73
N GLU A 85 29.05 -4.53 2.40
CA GLU A 85 29.67 -3.20 2.40
C GLU A 85 30.59 -3.04 1.15
N ASN A 86 30.85 -4.09 0.34
CA ASN A 86 32.08 -4.13 -0.48
C ASN A 86 31.98 -4.33 -2.02
N ARG A 87 30.82 -4.55 -2.64
CA ARG A 87 30.71 -4.59 -4.13
C ARG A 87 29.49 -3.91 -4.74
N PHE A 88 28.36 -3.95 -4.05
CA PHE A 88 27.13 -3.27 -4.50
C PHE A 88 27.12 -1.79 -4.09
N ASN A 89 27.90 -1.44 -3.06
CA ASN A 89 27.89 -0.16 -2.35
C ASN A 89 28.31 1.03 -3.23
N THR A 90 29.22 0.90 -4.20
CA THR A 90 29.63 2.04 -5.05
C THR A 90 28.58 2.41 -6.10
N MET A 91 27.96 1.41 -6.73
CA MET A 91 26.94 1.62 -7.75
C MET A 91 25.59 2.00 -7.11
N VAL A 92 25.27 1.39 -5.97
CA VAL A 92 24.07 1.69 -5.21
C VAL A 92 24.22 2.98 -4.43
N ARG A 93 25.31 3.31 -3.71
CA ARG A 93 25.42 4.65 -3.09
C ARG A 93 25.39 5.80 -4.09
N ALA A 94 26.00 5.65 -5.27
CA ALA A 94 25.91 6.66 -6.33
C ALA A 94 24.48 6.81 -6.89
N TYR A 95 23.65 5.75 -6.79
CA TYR A 95 22.24 5.77 -7.15
C TYR A 95 21.29 6.13 -5.99
N VAL A 96 21.70 5.88 -4.74
CA VAL A 96 20.90 5.91 -3.50
C VAL A 96 21.06 7.21 -2.72
N ILE A 97 22.21 7.88 -2.81
CA ILE A 97 22.45 9.15 -2.13
C ILE A 97 23.05 10.11 -3.15
N ASP A 98 22.17 10.93 -3.73
CA ASP A 98 22.57 12.18 -4.36
C ASP A 98 22.51 13.24 -3.23
N PRO A 99 23.63 13.58 -2.57
CA PRO A 99 23.64 14.36 -1.33
C PRO A 99 23.09 15.79 -1.50
N ALA A 100 22.88 16.23 -2.74
CA ALA A 100 22.32 17.55 -3.04
C ALA A 100 20.81 17.69 -2.78
N LYS A 101 20.04 16.60 -2.55
CA LYS A 101 18.55 16.69 -2.49
C LYS A 101 17.80 15.96 -1.37
N GLY A 102 18.46 15.28 -0.42
CA GLY A 102 17.86 14.87 0.87
C GLY A 102 16.50 14.12 0.85
N ARG A 103 16.03 13.61 -0.30
CA ARG A 103 14.75 12.89 -0.44
C ARG A 103 15.05 11.53 -1.05
N MET A 104 14.92 10.47 -0.24
CA MET A 104 14.85 9.09 -0.71
C MET A 104 13.89 9.06 -1.91
N ARG A 105 14.39 8.76 -3.13
CA ARG A 105 13.56 8.82 -4.33
C ARG A 105 12.42 7.83 -4.14
N ILE A 106 11.18 8.30 -4.16
CA ILE A 106 9.94 7.49 -4.01
C ILE A 106 10.00 6.17 -4.82
N ARG A 107 10.74 6.13 -5.93
CA ARG A 107 11.05 4.92 -6.73
C ARG A 107 11.67 3.77 -5.94
N MET A 108 12.54 4.04 -4.97
CA MET A 108 13.17 3.00 -4.15
C MET A 108 12.19 2.40 -3.14
N LYS A 109 11.36 3.21 -2.48
CA LYS A 109 10.29 2.71 -1.59
C LYS A 109 9.35 1.79 -2.34
N VAL A 110 9.00 2.14 -3.57
CA VAL A 110 8.17 1.30 -4.45
C VAL A 110 8.88 0.00 -4.81
N GLY A 111 10.16 0.06 -5.14
CA GLY A 111 10.96 -1.14 -5.43
C GLY A 111 11.02 -2.09 -4.25
N LEU A 112 11.20 -1.56 -3.03
CA LEU A 112 11.20 -2.35 -1.81
C LEU A 112 9.82 -2.96 -1.53
N ALA A 113 8.74 -2.19 -1.64
CA ALA A 113 7.37 -2.70 -1.44
C ALA A 113 7.02 -3.81 -2.44
N LEU A 114 7.41 -3.67 -3.72
CA LEU A 114 7.24 -4.74 -4.72
C LEU A 114 8.05 -5.98 -4.38
N ALA A 115 9.29 -5.82 -3.88
CA ALA A 115 10.11 -6.94 -3.45
C ALA A 115 9.48 -7.70 -2.26
N VAL A 116 8.89 -6.99 -1.30
CA VAL A 116 8.13 -7.60 -0.20
C VAL A 116 6.94 -8.40 -0.72
N VAL A 117 6.16 -7.87 -1.66
CA VAL A 117 5.04 -8.60 -2.27
C VAL A 117 5.50 -9.89 -2.96
N VAL A 118 6.60 -9.83 -3.72
CA VAL A 118 7.20 -11.04 -4.35
C VAL A 118 7.65 -12.04 -3.29
N GLY A 119 8.25 -11.56 -2.19
CA GLY A 119 8.61 -12.40 -1.05
C GLY A 119 7.41 -13.09 -0.39
N CYS A 120 6.31 -12.36 -0.18
CA CYS A 120 5.06 -12.92 0.34
C CYS A 120 4.49 -14.01 -0.55
N ILE A 121 4.54 -13.83 -1.88
CA ILE A 121 4.09 -14.85 -2.86
C ILE A 121 4.99 -16.09 -2.80
N ALA A 122 6.32 -15.91 -2.73
CA ALA A 122 7.25 -17.03 -2.65
C ALA A 122 7.06 -17.84 -1.36
N ILE A 123 6.93 -17.16 -0.21
CA ILE A 123 6.65 -17.80 1.09
C ILE A 123 5.31 -18.54 1.04
N GLY A 124 4.27 -17.90 0.51
CA GLY A 124 2.95 -18.53 0.31
C GLY A 124 3.05 -19.79 -0.54
N THR A 125 3.79 -19.73 -1.66
CA THR A 125 3.89 -20.84 -2.61
C THR A 125 4.54 -22.06 -1.96
N VAL A 126 5.65 -21.86 -1.26
CA VAL A 126 6.38 -22.95 -0.58
C VAL A 126 5.54 -23.53 0.56
N THR A 127 4.92 -22.68 1.38
CA THR A 127 4.13 -23.15 2.53
C THR A 127 2.86 -23.87 2.11
N VAL A 128 2.13 -23.38 1.10
CA VAL A 128 0.97 -24.05 0.52
C VAL A 128 1.36 -25.41 -0.06
N HIS A 129 2.47 -25.48 -0.80
CA HIS A 129 2.96 -26.75 -1.35
C HIS A 129 3.23 -27.78 -0.26
N LEU A 130 3.81 -27.35 0.88
CA LEU A 130 4.17 -28.24 1.99
C LEU A 130 3.01 -28.59 2.92
N LEU A 131 2.02 -27.71 3.08
CA LEU A 131 0.91 -27.88 4.03
C LEU A 131 -0.35 -28.48 3.39
N GLU A 132 -0.60 -28.18 2.12
CA GLU A 132 -1.80 -28.63 1.39
C GLU A 132 -1.47 -29.69 0.32
N ASP A 133 -0.21 -30.13 0.22
CA ASP A 133 0.28 -31.14 -0.76
C ASP A 133 -0.11 -30.84 -2.22
N MET A 134 -0.26 -29.55 -2.56
CA MET A 134 -0.69 -29.10 -3.89
C MET A 134 0.46 -29.12 -4.90
N SER A 135 0.17 -29.14 -6.21
CA SER A 135 1.23 -28.98 -7.21
C SER A 135 1.87 -27.59 -7.12
N TRP A 136 3.15 -27.45 -7.52
CA TRP A 136 3.86 -26.17 -7.49
C TRP A 136 3.13 -25.05 -8.24
N VAL A 137 2.48 -25.38 -9.35
CA VAL A 137 1.73 -24.42 -10.17
C VAL A 137 0.48 -23.98 -9.44
N ASP A 138 -0.28 -24.91 -8.86
CA ASP A 138 -1.51 -24.60 -8.13
C ASP A 138 -1.21 -23.87 -6.82
N SER A 139 -0.10 -24.20 -6.14
CA SER A 139 0.38 -23.46 -4.96
C SER A 139 0.77 -22.03 -5.29
N PHE A 140 1.46 -21.82 -6.42
CA PHE A 140 1.81 -20.48 -6.88
C PHE A 140 0.56 -19.69 -7.27
N TYR A 141 -0.35 -20.33 -7.99
CA TYR A 141 -1.62 -19.74 -8.39
C TYR A 141 -2.46 -19.33 -7.18
N LEU A 142 -2.68 -20.23 -6.21
CA LEU A 142 -3.37 -19.91 -4.96
C LEU A 142 -2.66 -18.76 -4.22
N SER A 143 -1.33 -18.77 -4.17
CA SER A 143 -0.58 -17.71 -3.50
C SER A 143 -0.79 -16.35 -4.16
N VAL A 144 -0.70 -16.27 -5.48
CA VAL A 144 -0.91 -15.03 -6.23
C VAL A 144 -2.36 -14.53 -6.08
N THR A 145 -3.36 -15.39 -6.27
CA THR A 145 -4.78 -15.00 -6.18
C THR A 145 -5.18 -14.56 -4.78
N SER A 146 -4.54 -15.12 -3.75
CA SER A 146 -4.74 -14.75 -2.35
C SER A 146 -4.11 -13.41 -2.00
N VAL A 147 -2.82 -13.23 -2.34
CA VAL A 147 -2.05 -12.02 -2.05
C VAL A 147 -2.64 -10.81 -2.78
N THR A 148 -3.12 -11.01 -4.02
CA THR A 148 -3.77 -9.97 -4.83
C THR A 148 -5.25 -9.79 -4.51
N THR A 149 -5.79 -10.50 -3.51
CA THR A 149 -7.19 -10.46 -3.07
C THR A 149 -8.20 -10.71 -4.19
N VAL A 150 -7.85 -11.54 -5.17
CA VAL A 150 -8.75 -11.98 -6.24
C VAL A 150 -9.63 -13.12 -5.75
N GLY A 151 -9.01 -14.13 -5.11
CA GLY A 151 -9.70 -15.18 -4.37
C GLY A 151 -10.83 -15.89 -5.12
N TYR A 152 -10.56 -16.45 -6.31
CA TYR A 152 -11.59 -17.10 -7.14
C TYR A 152 -12.38 -18.22 -6.44
N GLY A 153 -11.80 -18.87 -5.43
CA GLY A 153 -12.47 -19.91 -4.65
C GLY A 153 -12.41 -21.30 -5.26
N ASP A 154 -11.65 -21.47 -6.34
CA ASP A 154 -11.31 -22.76 -6.96
C ASP A 154 -10.35 -23.58 -6.08
N TYR A 155 -9.45 -22.90 -5.37
CA TYR A 155 -8.61 -23.48 -4.33
C TYR A 155 -8.74 -22.69 -3.02
N ALA A 156 -8.67 -23.39 -1.89
CA ALA A 156 -8.73 -22.83 -0.55
C ALA A 156 -7.92 -23.68 0.43
N PHE A 157 -7.67 -23.15 1.64
CA PHE A 157 -6.94 -23.87 2.68
C PHE A 157 -7.86 -24.88 3.36
N THR A 158 -7.61 -26.17 3.13
CA THR A 158 -8.43 -27.26 3.65
C THR A 158 -7.85 -27.83 4.94
N THR A 159 -6.53 -27.82 5.09
CA THR A 159 -5.87 -28.38 6.26
C THR A 159 -5.93 -27.44 7.45
N LEU A 160 -5.95 -28.03 8.65
CA LEU A 160 -5.91 -27.24 9.89
C LEU A 160 -4.65 -26.37 9.98
N ALA A 161 -3.50 -26.94 9.62
CA ALA A 161 -2.22 -26.23 9.63
C ALA A 161 -2.20 -25.10 8.59
N GLY A 162 -2.70 -25.36 7.38
CA GLY A 162 -2.84 -24.37 6.32
C GLY A 162 -3.74 -23.20 6.73
N ARG A 163 -4.89 -23.46 7.38
CA ARG A 163 -5.78 -22.41 7.90
C ARG A 163 -5.11 -21.54 8.96
N CYS A 164 -4.39 -22.14 9.91
CA CYS A 164 -3.63 -21.42 10.92
C CYS A 164 -2.57 -20.51 10.29
N PHE A 165 -1.84 -21.03 9.30
CA PHE A 165 -0.88 -20.25 8.52
C PHE A 165 -1.56 -19.10 7.77
N ALA A 166 -2.65 -19.40 7.05
CA ALA A 166 -3.40 -18.43 6.25
C ALA A 166 -3.91 -17.26 7.09
N ILE A 167 -4.39 -17.49 8.31
CA ILE A 167 -4.85 -16.42 9.22
C ILE A 167 -3.78 -15.34 9.42
N ILE A 168 -2.52 -15.72 9.62
CA ILE A 168 -1.43 -14.77 9.86
C ILE A 168 -0.90 -14.23 8.53
N TRP A 169 -0.65 -15.13 7.57
CA TRP A 169 -0.03 -14.81 6.30
C TRP A 169 -0.89 -13.91 5.41
N LEU A 170 -2.21 -14.13 5.36
CA LEU A 170 -3.12 -13.31 4.56
C LEU A 170 -3.22 -11.88 5.08
N LEU A 171 -3.23 -11.70 6.41
CA LEU A 171 -3.20 -10.36 7.02
C LEU A 171 -1.94 -9.59 6.61
N VAL A 172 -0.76 -10.21 6.70
CA VAL A 172 0.51 -9.57 6.32
C VAL A 172 0.57 -9.29 4.81
N SER A 173 0.15 -10.26 4.00
CA SER A 173 0.25 -10.18 2.54
C SER A 173 -0.66 -9.12 1.95
N THR A 174 -1.90 -9.02 2.42
CA THR A 174 -2.85 -8.00 1.95
C THR A 174 -2.38 -6.58 2.28
N LEU A 175 -1.79 -6.36 3.46
CA LEU A 175 -1.22 -5.08 3.84
C LEU A 175 0.01 -4.73 3.00
N ALA A 176 0.87 -5.70 2.69
CA ALA A 176 2.01 -5.49 1.79
C ALA A 176 1.55 -5.02 0.40
N VAL A 177 0.50 -5.64 -0.16
CA VAL A 177 -0.08 -5.24 -1.45
C VAL A 177 -0.73 -3.86 -1.40
N ALA A 178 -1.50 -3.57 -0.34
CA ALA A 178 -2.10 -2.24 -0.14
C ALA A 178 -1.03 -1.13 -0.12
N ARG A 179 0.07 -1.35 0.61
CA ARG A 179 1.20 -0.41 0.67
C ARG A 179 1.91 -0.27 -0.67
N ALA A 180 2.12 -1.37 -1.40
CA ALA A 180 2.68 -1.32 -2.75
C ALA A 180 1.81 -0.46 -3.68
N PHE A 181 0.48 -0.58 -3.62
CA PHE A 181 -0.43 0.25 -4.39
C PHE A 181 -0.35 1.74 -4.01
N LEU A 182 -0.32 2.07 -2.71
CA LEU A 182 -0.15 3.44 -2.23
C LEU A 182 1.18 4.07 -2.70
N TYR A 183 2.27 3.32 -2.66
CA TYR A 183 3.55 3.82 -3.19
C TYR A 183 3.53 4.00 -4.71
N LEU A 184 2.83 3.14 -5.45
CA LEU A 184 2.62 3.32 -6.89
C LEU A 184 1.78 4.57 -7.20
N THR A 185 0.76 4.87 -6.39
CA THR A 185 -0.02 6.10 -6.56
C THR A 185 0.81 7.33 -6.20
N GLU A 186 1.59 7.31 -5.12
CA GLU A 186 2.56 8.36 -4.80
C GLU A 186 3.51 8.62 -5.96
N LEU A 187 4.08 7.58 -6.60
CA LEU A 187 4.90 7.73 -7.80
C LEU A 187 4.19 8.42 -8.96
N ARG A 188 2.94 8.06 -9.21
CA ARG A 188 2.15 8.65 -10.29
C ARG A 188 1.86 10.12 -9.99
N ILE A 189 1.48 10.43 -8.75
CA ILE A 189 1.23 11.79 -8.27
C ILE A 189 2.51 12.62 -8.41
N ASP A 190 3.65 12.09 -7.99
CA ASP A 190 4.96 12.75 -8.09
C ASP A 190 5.36 13.06 -9.53
N LYS A 191 5.17 12.10 -10.45
CA LYS A 191 5.45 12.30 -11.88
C LYS A 191 4.50 13.34 -12.45
N ARG A 192 3.22 13.32 -12.07
CA ARG A 192 2.21 14.30 -12.50
C ARG A 192 2.56 15.70 -12.01
N ASN A 193 2.89 15.85 -10.72
CA ASN A 193 3.25 17.13 -10.12
C ASN A 193 4.49 17.75 -10.77
N ARG A 194 5.50 16.94 -11.10
CA ARG A 194 6.69 17.42 -11.83
C ARG A 194 6.38 17.86 -13.27
N ARG A 195 5.46 17.20 -13.97
CA ARG A 195 5.02 17.60 -15.32
C ARG A 195 4.28 18.93 -15.26
N ILE A 196 3.37 19.10 -14.29
CA ILE A 196 2.64 20.35 -14.06
C ILE A 196 3.63 21.49 -13.76
N ALA A 197 4.59 21.28 -12.85
CA ALA A 197 5.58 22.30 -12.51
C ALA A 197 6.43 22.71 -13.73
N LYS A 198 6.91 21.76 -14.54
CA LYS A 198 7.65 22.06 -15.78
C LYS A 198 6.80 22.80 -16.80
N TRP A 199 5.53 22.42 -16.93
CA TRP A 199 4.60 23.08 -17.84
C TRP A 199 4.33 24.54 -17.41
N VAL A 200 4.15 24.80 -16.11
CA VAL A 200 4.02 26.17 -15.59
C VAL A 200 5.29 26.98 -15.82
N LEU A 201 6.47 26.40 -15.54
CA LEU A 201 7.76 27.06 -15.76
C LEU A 201 8.01 27.47 -17.22
N GLN A 202 7.55 26.67 -18.18
CA GLN A 202 7.74 26.96 -19.60
C GLN A 202 6.71 27.97 -20.15
N LYS A 203 5.61 28.23 -19.44
CA LYS A 203 4.62 29.24 -19.85
C LYS A 203 5.26 30.63 -19.73
N LYS A 204 5.14 31.48 -20.76
CA LYS A 204 5.48 32.91 -20.64
C LYS A 204 4.53 33.53 -19.62
N MET A 205 5.05 34.13 -18.55
CA MET A 205 4.20 34.83 -17.59
C MET A 205 3.72 36.12 -18.23
N THR A 206 2.40 36.32 -18.27
CA THR A 206 1.83 37.59 -18.73
C THR A 206 1.57 38.51 -17.54
N LEU A 207 1.56 39.82 -17.75
CA LEU A 207 1.20 40.81 -16.71
C LEU A 207 -0.16 40.51 -16.07
N GLY A 208 -1.10 39.95 -16.83
CA GLY A 208 -2.40 39.51 -16.30
C GLY A 208 -2.28 38.33 -15.32
N ASP A 209 -1.32 37.43 -15.51
CA ASP A 209 -1.05 36.33 -14.57
C ASP A 209 -0.42 36.86 -13.26
N LEU A 210 0.38 37.95 -13.32
CA LEU A 210 0.96 38.60 -12.14
C LEU A 210 -0.09 39.37 -11.33
N VAL A 211 -0.99 40.09 -12.01
CA VAL A 211 -2.12 40.79 -11.36
C VAL A 211 -3.09 39.78 -10.74
N ALA A 212 -3.35 38.64 -11.38
CA ALA A 212 -4.19 37.58 -10.82
C ALA A 212 -3.53 36.84 -9.63
N ALA A 213 -2.21 36.89 -9.52
CA ALA A 213 -1.44 36.30 -8.43
C ALA A 213 -1.34 37.23 -7.20
N ASP A 214 -1.57 38.53 -7.38
CA ASP A 214 -1.68 39.55 -6.33
C ASP A 214 -3.09 39.52 -5.72
N LEU A 215 -3.30 38.58 -4.79
CA LEU A 215 -4.61 38.34 -4.16
C LEU A 215 -5.02 39.49 -3.22
N ASP A 216 -4.04 40.19 -2.63
CA ASP A 216 -4.21 41.29 -1.69
C ASP A 216 -4.09 42.68 -2.33
N HIS A 217 -3.83 42.75 -3.65
CA HIS A 217 -3.73 43.99 -4.44
C HIS A 217 -2.73 45.00 -3.86
N ASP A 218 -1.69 44.51 -3.19
CA ASP A 218 -0.68 45.35 -2.53
C ASP A 218 0.51 45.66 -3.46
N GLY A 219 0.48 45.17 -4.70
CA GLY A 219 1.54 45.33 -5.67
C GLY A 219 2.75 44.42 -5.41
N SER A 220 2.64 43.48 -4.47
CA SER A 220 3.70 42.55 -4.09
C SER A 220 3.19 41.10 -3.99
N ILE A 221 3.92 40.18 -4.61
CA ILE A 221 3.53 38.77 -4.61
C ILE A 221 4.20 38.08 -3.40
N ARG A 222 3.48 37.91 -2.28
CA ARG A 222 4.01 37.26 -1.08
C ARG A 222 3.59 35.78 -0.99
N ILE A 223 4.53 34.92 -0.62
CA ILE A 223 4.26 33.49 -0.41
C ILE A 223 3.49 33.33 0.91
N GLN A 224 2.16 33.28 0.82
CA GLN A 224 1.33 33.04 2.01
C GLN A 224 1.42 31.55 2.39
N THR A 225 2.10 31.29 3.50
CA THR A 225 2.50 29.94 3.94
C THR A 225 1.41 29.13 4.66
N GLU A 226 0.14 29.55 4.61
CA GLU A 226 -0.94 28.94 5.41
C GLU A 226 -1.79 27.88 4.68
N ARG A 227 -1.65 27.69 3.37
CA ARG A 227 -2.39 26.62 2.65
C ARG A 227 -1.48 25.42 2.45
N GLU A 228 -1.82 24.29 3.06
CA GLU A 228 -1.09 23.00 3.00
C GLU A 228 -1.00 22.35 1.60
N ASP A 229 -1.28 23.09 0.52
CA ASP A 229 -1.05 22.62 -0.83
C ASP A 229 0.43 22.76 -1.19
N GLN A 230 1.22 21.73 -0.85
CA GLN A 230 2.62 21.60 -1.28
C GLN A 230 2.77 21.76 -2.80
N ALA A 231 1.71 21.44 -3.58
CA ALA A 231 1.67 21.63 -5.02
C ALA A 231 1.64 23.12 -5.44
N LEU A 232 0.79 23.94 -4.80
CA LEU A 232 0.75 25.39 -5.05
C LEU A 232 2.04 26.07 -4.62
N ARG A 233 2.57 25.72 -3.44
CA ARG A 233 3.88 26.20 -2.96
C ARG A 233 5.00 25.93 -3.96
N PHE A 234 5.03 24.74 -4.56
CA PHE A 234 6.06 24.36 -5.54
C PHE A 234 5.90 25.10 -6.87
N ILE A 235 4.65 25.26 -7.35
CA ILE A 235 4.35 26.02 -8.57
C ILE A 235 4.74 27.49 -8.40
N PHE A 236 4.43 28.09 -7.25
CA PHE A 236 4.74 29.49 -6.97
C PHE A 236 6.24 29.74 -6.73
N LEU A 237 6.95 28.86 -6.02
CA LEU A 237 8.41 28.92 -5.89
C LEU A 237 9.10 28.83 -7.24
N CYS A 238 8.62 27.95 -8.12
CA CYS A 238 9.12 27.82 -9.48
C CYS A 238 8.84 29.09 -10.31
N ALA A 239 7.66 29.70 -10.16
CA ALA A 239 7.33 30.97 -10.81
C ALA A 239 8.20 32.12 -10.31
N ALA A 240 8.39 32.27 -8.99
CA ALA A 240 9.23 33.30 -8.38
C ALA A 240 10.71 33.20 -8.82
N GLN A 241 11.24 31.97 -8.90
CA GLN A 241 12.62 31.73 -9.34
C GLN A 241 12.84 32.06 -10.83
N LYS A 242 11.77 32.05 -11.64
CA LYS A 242 11.81 32.50 -13.04
C LYS A 242 11.85 34.02 -13.13
N THR A 243 11.11 34.72 -12.26
CA THR A 243 11.13 36.18 -12.21
C THR A 243 12.51 36.72 -11.84
N ASP A 244 13.17 36.16 -10.81
CA ASP A 244 14.50 36.60 -10.39
C ASP A 244 15.56 36.47 -11.51
N HIS A 245 15.47 35.42 -12.32
CA HIS A 245 16.39 35.17 -13.44
C HIS A 245 16.14 36.09 -14.64
N GLU A 246 14.90 36.54 -14.87
CA GLU A 246 14.60 37.53 -15.93
C GLU A 246 15.00 38.94 -15.49
N THR A 247 14.92 39.28 -14.20
CA THR A 247 15.36 40.60 -13.70
C THR A 247 16.88 40.78 -13.74
N THR A 248 17.67 39.69 -13.61
CA THR A 248 19.15 39.79 -13.72
C THR A 248 19.68 39.94 -15.16
N LEU A 249 18.81 39.81 -16.18
CA LEU A 249 19.18 39.96 -17.59
C LEU A 249 18.84 41.36 -18.16
N ILE A 250 18.35 42.27 -17.31
CA ILE A 250 17.91 43.63 -17.69
C ILE A 250 18.80 44.72 -17.04
N GLU A 251 19.81 44.35 -16.23
CA GLU A 251 20.94 45.23 -15.84
C GLU A 251 22.18 44.95 -16.71
#